data_AF-A0A482Z0W7-F1
#
_entry.id   AF-A0A482Z0W7-F1
#
_cell.length_a   1.000
_cell.length_b   1.000
_cell.length_c   1.000
_cell.angle_alpha   90.00
_cell.angle_beta   90.00
_cell.angle_gamma   90.00
#
_symmetry.space_group_name_H-M   'P 1'
#
loop_
_entity.id
_entity.type
_entity.pdbx_description
1 polymer ?
#
loop_
_entity_poly.entity_id
_entity_poly.type
_entity_poly.pdbx_seq_one_letter_code
_entity_poly.pdbx_strand_id
1 'polypeptide(L)'
;MKTFTLKQAQADFQEIINYSLKTHDEINISSDNGAVIMIPQDDYDEMQETLRLLSDKLSLKALLEAHEARKNGEIPKSYSIKDVFCDL
;
A
#
# COMPACT_ATOMS: atom_id res chain seq x y z
N MET A 1 -5.07 -15.01 1.61
CA MET A 1 -4.47 -15.23 2.95
C MET A 1 -4.21 -16.71 3.20
N LYS A 2 -2.93 -17.11 3.31
CA LYS A 2 -2.53 -18.47 3.74
C LYS A 2 -2.20 -18.48 5.23
N THR A 3 -2.42 -19.59 5.93
CA THR A 3 -2.11 -19.72 7.37
C THR A 3 -1.11 -20.85 7.62
N PHE A 4 -0.08 -20.55 8.41
CA PHE A 4 0.92 -21.51 8.89
C PHE A 4 1.01 -21.45 10.41
N THR A 5 1.31 -22.58 11.03
CA THR A 5 1.73 -22.59 12.45
C THR A 5 3.16 -22.07 12.56
N LEU A 6 3.56 -21.56 13.73
CA LEU A 6 4.93 -21.15 13.99
C LEU A 6 5.95 -22.26 13.69
N LYS A 7 5.61 -23.52 13.97
CA LYS A 7 6.48 -24.67 13.67
C LYS A 7 6.69 -24.86 12.16
N GLN A 8 5.63 -24.75 11.36
CA GLN A 8 5.74 -24.82 9.90
C GLN A 8 6.53 -23.62 9.36
N ALA A 9 6.25 -22.43 9.90
CA ALA A 9 6.96 -21.22 9.52
C ALA A 9 8.47 -21.32 9.81
N GLN A 10 8.88 -21.96 10.90
CA GLN A 10 10.29 -22.19 11.22
C GLN A 10 10.98 -23.16 10.27
N ALA A 11 10.27 -24.19 9.80
CA ALA A 11 10.83 -25.18 8.87
C ALA A 11 11.04 -24.58 7.47
N ASP A 12 10.07 -23.81 6.98
CA ASP A 12 9.98 -23.41 5.57
C ASP A 12 10.01 -21.88 5.39
N PHE A 13 10.63 -21.15 6.33
CA PHE A 13 10.52 -19.68 6.41
C PHE A 13 10.90 -18.97 5.10
N GLN A 14 11.97 -19.41 4.44
CA GLN A 14 12.44 -18.82 3.19
C GLN A 14 11.43 -18.99 2.05
N GLU A 15 10.77 -20.15 1.95
CA GLU A 15 9.75 -20.41 0.94
C GLU A 15 8.51 -19.54 1.19
N ILE A 16 8.13 -19.40 2.46
CA ILE A 16 6.99 -18.58 2.87
C ILE A 16 7.24 -17.09 2.56
N ILE A 17 8.46 -16.58 2.79
CA ILE A 17 8.86 -15.22 2.36
C ILE A 17 8.76 -15.09 0.84
N ASN A 18 9.38 -16.00 0.10
CA ASN A 18 9.40 -15.94 -1.38
C ASN A 18 7.98 -16.03 -1.96
N TYR A 19 7.10 -16.79 -1.33
CA TYR A 19 5.69 -16.85 -1.71
C TYR A 19 5.04 -15.48 -1.55
N SER A 20 5.15 -14.86 -0.36
CA SER A 20 4.55 -13.54 -0.09
C SER A 20 5.07 -12.48 -1.06
N LEU A 21 6.39 -12.40 -1.26
CA LEU A 21 7.01 -11.45 -2.19
C LEU A 21 6.58 -11.65 -3.65
N LYS A 22 6.27 -12.89 -4.06
CA LYS A 22 5.88 -13.19 -5.43
C LYS A 22 4.40 -12.97 -5.69
N THR A 23 3.55 -13.31 -4.73
CA THR A 23 2.10 -13.30 -4.92
C THR A 23 1.42 -12.07 -4.34
N HIS A 24 2.13 -11.28 -3.54
CA HIS A 24 1.56 -10.17 -2.75
C HIS A 24 0.39 -10.64 -1.86
N ASP A 25 0.43 -11.92 -1.45
CA ASP A 25 -0.54 -12.46 -0.50
C ASP A 25 -0.05 -12.26 0.93
N GLU A 26 -1.00 -11.88 1.79
CA GLU A 26 -0.84 -11.91 3.24
C GLU A 26 -0.72 -13.34 3.76
N ILE A 27 0.19 -13.53 4.71
CA ILE A 27 0.43 -14.81 5.39
C ILE A 27 0.21 -14.65 6.88
N ASN A 28 -0.67 -15.49 7.43
CA ASN A 28 -0.92 -15.56 8.86
C ASN A 28 -0.03 -16.64 9.51
N ILE A 29 0.77 -16.26 10.50
CA ILE A 29 1.59 -17.17 11.29
C ILE A 29 1.00 -17.26 12.69
N SER A 30 0.43 -18.41 13.05
CA SER A 30 -0.24 -18.64 14.33
C SER A 30 0.62 -19.40 15.34
N SER A 31 0.47 -19.03 16.61
CA SER A 31 1.08 -19.67 17.78
C SER A 31 0.06 -19.78 18.91
N ASP A 32 0.43 -20.49 19.98
CA ASP A 32 -0.41 -20.61 21.16
C ASP A 32 -0.66 -19.26 21.87
N ASN A 33 0.20 -18.25 21.61
CA ASN A 33 0.12 -16.92 22.21
C ASN A 33 -0.59 -15.88 21.31
N GLY A 34 -1.09 -16.30 20.15
CA GLY A 34 -1.68 -15.41 19.14
C GLY A 34 -1.00 -15.56 17.78
N ALA A 35 -1.29 -14.63 16.88
CA ALA A 35 -0.86 -14.70 15.50
C ALA A 35 -0.29 -13.37 15.00
N VAL A 36 0.57 -13.45 13.99
CA VAL A 36 1.14 -12.31 13.28
C VAL A 36 0.84 -12.44 11.79
N ILE A 37 0.69 -11.31 11.10
CA ILE A 37 0.56 -11.26 9.65
C ILE A 37 1.90 -10.82 9.06
N MET A 38 2.37 -11.57 8.07
CA MET A 38 3.50 -11.21 7.22
C MET A 38 2.97 -10.78 5.85
N ILE A 39 3.45 -9.63 5.40
CA ILE A 39 3.22 -9.06 4.08
C ILE A 39 4.55 -8.58 3.50
N PRO A 40 4.67 -8.42 2.17
CA PRO A 40 5.79 -7.72 1.56
C PRO A 40 5.95 -6.32 2.16
N GLN A 41 7.19 -5.87 2.25
CA GLN A 41 7.48 -4.53 2.78
C GLN A 41 6.84 -3.45 1.89
N ASP A 42 6.94 -3.59 0.57
CA ASP A 42 6.39 -2.61 -0.37
C ASP A 42 4.87 -2.46 -0.19
N ASP A 43 4.15 -3.57 0.00
CA ASP A 43 2.70 -3.55 0.27
C ASP A 43 2.37 -2.86 1.59
N TYR A 44 3.18 -3.09 2.65
CA TYR A 44 3.04 -2.37 3.91
C TYR A 44 3.23 -0.86 3.73
N ASP A 45 4.27 -0.45 3.00
CA ASP A 45 4.59 0.95 2.76
C ASP A 45 3.48 1.63 1.93
N GLU A 46 2.95 0.97 0.90
CA GLU A 46 1.80 1.43 0.09
C GLU A 46 0.53 1.60 0.95
N MET A 47 0.27 0.66 1.85
CA MET A 47 -0.85 0.76 2.80
C MET A 47 -0.67 1.95 3.75
N GLN A 48 0.52 2.14 4.32
CA GLN A 48 0.81 3.25 5.22
C GLN A 48 0.65 4.60 4.51
N GLU A 49 1.16 4.73 3.29
CA GLU A 49 1.02 5.96 2.51
C GLU A 49 -0.45 6.22 2.13
N THR A 50 -1.20 5.19 1.73
CA THR A 50 -2.64 5.32 1.46
C THR A 50 -3.39 5.81 2.69
N LEU A 51 -3.14 5.21 3.88
CA LEU A 51 -3.76 5.65 5.13
C LEU A 51 -3.39 7.10 5.48
N ARG A 52 -2.15 7.51 5.21
CA ARG A 52 -1.70 8.89 5.40
C ARG A 52 -2.47 9.86 4.50
N LEU A 53 -2.61 9.55 3.21
CA LEU A 53 -3.37 10.36 2.25
C LEU A 53 -4.84 10.48 2.64
N LEU A 54 -5.44 9.39 3.12
CA LEU A 54 -6.84 9.38 3.59
C LEU A 54 -7.04 10.18 4.88
N SER A 55 -6.02 10.24 5.74
CA SER A 55 -6.08 10.96 7.03
C SER A 55 -5.92 12.46 6.86
N ASP A 56 -5.20 12.92 5.83
CA ASP A 56 -5.11 14.34 5.52
C ASP A 56 -6.34 14.81 4.72
N LYS A 57 -7.15 15.67 5.35
CA LYS A 57 -8.39 16.21 4.76
C LYS A 57 -8.14 16.95 3.45
N LEU A 58 -7.00 17.62 3.30
CA LEU A 58 -6.66 18.34 2.07
C LEU A 58 -6.35 17.35 0.94
N SER A 59 -5.47 16.38 1.21
CA SER A 59 -5.12 15.32 0.26
C SER A 59 -6.34 14.50 -0.17
N LEU A 60 -7.19 14.07 0.77
CA LEU A 60 -8.41 13.35 0.47
C LEU A 60 -9.38 14.16 -0.40
N LYS A 61 -9.57 15.45 -0.06
CA LYS A 61 -10.42 16.35 -0.86
C LYS A 61 -9.89 16.49 -2.28
N ALA A 62 -8.59 16.75 -2.46
CA ALA A 62 -7.97 16.88 -3.77
C ALA A 62 -8.09 15.58 -4.58
N LEU A 63 -7.95 14.42 -3.93
CA LEU A 63 -8.10 13.10 -4.58
C LEU A 63 -9.53 12.88 -5.10
N LEU A 64 -10.54 13.23 -4.30
CA LEU A 64 -11.95 13.12 -4.70
C LEU A 64 -12.31 14.09 -5.83
N GLU A 65 -11.88 15.35 -5.73
CA GLU A 65 -12.10 16.37 -6.77
C GLU A 65 -11.47 15.96 -8.11
N ALA A 66 -10.24 15.44 -8.07
CA ALA A 66 -9.57 14.94 -9.28
C ALA A 66 -10.30 13.75 -9.91
N HIS A 67 -10.92 12.88 -9.10
CA HIS A 67 -11.67 11.74 -9.61
C HIS A 67 -13.00 12.16 -10.26
N GLU A 68 -13.71 13.13 -9.67
CA GLU A 68 -14.94 13.69 -10.25
C GLU A 68 -14.66 14.47 -11.54
N ALA A 69 -13.61 15.31 -11.56
CA ALA A 69 -13.20 16.04 -12.76
C ALA A 69 -12.93 15.08 -13.94
N ARG A 70 -12.14 14.02 -13.71
CA ARG A 70 -11.86 12.99 -14.74
C ARG A 70 -13.12 12.29 -15.22
N LYS A 71 -14.04 11.95 -14.31
CA LYS A 71 -15.32 11.30 -14.62
C LYS A 71 -16.20 12.19 -15.51
N ASN A 72 -16.16 13.50 -15.30
CA ASN A 72 -16.89 14.50 -16.07
C ASN A 72 -16.17 14.91 -17.38
N GLY A 73 -14.98 14.34 -17.64
CA GLY A 73 -14.16 14.72 -18.80
C GLY A 73 -13.52 16.10 -18.68
N GLU A 74 -13.52 16.67 -17.47
CA GLU A 74 -12.85 17.94 -17.19
C GLU A 74 -11.34 17.73 -17.20
N ILE A 75 -10.62 18.63 -17.87
CA ILE A 75 -9.15 18.65 -17.86
C ILE A 75 -8.74 19.63 -16.76
N PRO A 76 -8.19 19.16 -15.63
CA PRO A 76 -7.75 20.05 -14.56
C PRO A 76 -6.68 21.00 -15.10
N LYS A 77 -6.67 22.23 -14.57
CA LYS A 77 -5.64 23.19 -14.91
C LYS A 77 -4.28 22.62 -14.52
N SER A 78 -3.44 22.35 -15.52
CA SER A 78 -2.06 21.93 -15.33
C SER A 78 -1.12 23.12 -15.54
N TYR A 79 0.03 23.05 -14.90
CA TYR A 79 1.11 24.03 -15.03
C TYR A 79 2.33 23.30 -15.58
N SER A 80 3.07 23.93 -16.47
CA SER A 80 4.33 23.36 -16.96
C SER A 80 5.39 23.41 -15.86
N ILE A 81 6.46 22.63 -16.00
CA ILE A 81 7.61 22.67 -15.07
C ILE A 81 8.12 24.11 -14.91
N LYS A 82 8.20 24.87 -16.01
CA LYS A 82 8.64 26.27 -16.00
C LYS A 82 7.70 27.21 -15.24
N ASP A 83 6.41 26.89 -15.17
CA ASP A 83 5.42 27.71 -14.47
C ASP A 83 5.47 27.47 -12.95
N VAL A 84 5.90 26.28 -12.51
CA VAL A 84 5.90 25.87 -11.10
C VAL A 84 7.27 26.07 -10.45
N PHE A 85 8.35 25.81 -11.19
CA PHE A 85 9.73 25.87 -10.72
C PHE A 85 10.50 26.98 -11.44
N CYS A 86 9.89 28.16 -11.53
CA CYS A 86 10.45 29.31 -12.25
C CYS A 86 11.67 29.94 -11.54
N ASP A 87 11.93 29.53 -10.30
CA ASP A 87 12.97 30.01 -9.40
C ASP A 87 14.10 28.99 -9.15
N LEU A 88 14.07 27.85 -9.84
CA LEU A 88 15.11 26.80 -9.82
C LEU A 88 16.11 26.92 -10.98
#